data_AF-A0A2S6WX02-F1
#
_entry.id   AF-A0A2S6WX02-F1
#
_cell.length_a   1.000
_cell.length_b   1.000
_cell.length_c   1.000
_cell.angle_alpha   90.00
_cell.angle_beta   90.00
_cell.angle_gamma   90.00
#
_symmetry.space_group_name_H-M   'P 1'
#
loop_
_entity.id
_entity.type
_entity.pdbx_description
1 polymer ?
#
loop_
_entity_poly.entity_id
_entity_poly.type
_entity_poly.pdbx_seq_one_letter_code
_entity_poly.pdbx_strand_id
1 'polypeptide(L)'
;MTDSRHALIIANDRYADQGLKKLRAPAQDAAALERVLHDPQIGDFEVEVVHNASADLMRRRIQGFFNDRRRADTLLLHFSCHGLKSESGELYFAASDTEPPLLAATAVASQFVRGCMSGTRAGRSVLFLDCCYGGAFSRGSASVRAAGEVNVLESFAKDEPVSGRGWAVITASDSMEYSFEGSELAENSAPRPSVFTHAVVEGLETGEADLDADGHVSLDDLYEYVYRHVREQNPHQTPKKAAELQGELHLAHSRRGGIKIVAIPSPTSLQAALNSDDFLTRQGAVTELCNRLQRPELPVAEGARQHLAEVAHNEVQPLADLAADALSRIRLAPSPDHLDFGRVPRGSNPPKRSVTLQGPPLARHCVVQPRQPWLRVDPARSGLEVHVDTAATGPLFGDLVLRGVADESVIHVEAEVTPAAEDGPTKPEPDVPNDPPPPKPRAQDKRRTVVMEPPRIPSKPKEPPRTTEEQERTDRKTPSRRAPALAGAALALAVTALAMLVMTIQRGVVAVVARADAGVYGNVEDDIREQGALTPLIVCLITGAVALVVGAFARHDLDARREHYTRRAASGTHTLTSVAKGLAIPALILAVLAGIAYLVGSGEW
;
A
#
# COMPACT_ATOMS: atom_id res chain seq x y z
N MET A 1 -32.84 13.50 -5.68
CA MET A 1 -33.25 12.15 -5.21
C MET A 1 -32.05 11.57 -4.48
N THR A 2 -32.25 10.81 -3.41
CA THR A 2 -31.16 10.24 -2.61
C THR A 2 -30.84 8.82 -3.08
N ASP A 3 -29.59 8.59 -3.48
CA ASP A 3 -28.99 7.25 -3.56
C ASP A 3 -29.08 6.61 -2.16
N SER A 4 -29.44 5.34 -2.06
CA SER A 4 -29.50 4.64 -0.75
C SER A 4 -28.50 3.50 -0.67
N ARG A 5 -27.93 3.30 0.52
CA ARG A 5 -26.77 2.45 0.75
C ARG A 5 -27.15 1.38 1.77
N HIS A 6 -27.06 0.11 1.38
CA HIS A 6 -27.49 -1.02 2.22
C HIS A 6 -26.34 -1.99 2.43
N ALA A 7 -26.11 -2.41 3.66
CA ALA A 7 -25.15 -3.45 4.00
C ALA A 7 -25.82 -4.63 4.72
N LEU A 8 -25.42 -5.85 4.37
CA LEU A 8 -25.81 -7.08 5.07
C LEU A 8 -24.54 -7.83 5.48
N ILE A 9 -24.37 -8.05 6.77
CA ILE A 9 -23.22 -8.75 7.35
C ILE A 9 -23.71 -10.11 7.87
N ILE A 10 -23.20 -11.20 7.32
CA ILE A 10 -23.53 -12.57 7.74
C ILE A 10 -22.32 -13.19 8.43
N ALA A 11 -22.44 -13.44 9.73
CA ALA A 11 -21.34 -13.91 10.56
C ALA A 11 -21.74 -15.18 11.33
N ASN A 12 -21.12 -16.31 11.00
CA ASN A 12 -21.39 -17.60 11.65
C ASN A 12 -20.12 -18.09 12.36
N ASP A 13 -20.15 -18.12 13.69
CA ASP A 13 -19.04 -18.62 14.52
C ASP A 13 -19.31 -19.98 15.17
N ARG A 14 -20.57 -20.39 15.31
CA ARG A 14 -21.01 -21.65 15.89
C ARG A 14 -21.71 -22.52 14.86
N TYR A 15 -21.38 -23.80 14.91
CA TYR A 15 -21.89 -24.84 14.02
C TYR A 15 -22.41 -26.00 14.86
N ALA A 16 -23.49 -26.64 14.42
CA ALA A 16 -24.02 -27.83 15.08
C ALA A 16 -23.13 -29.06 14.83
N ASP A 17 -22.64 -29.24 13.60
CA ASP A 17 -21.70 -30.32 13.25
C ASP A 17 -20.31 -30.08 13.87
N GLN A 18 -19.83 -31.06 14.63
CA GLN A 18 -18.57 -30.99 15.38
C GLN A 18 -17.31 -31.04 14.50
N GLY A 19 -17.42 -31.34 13.20
CA GLY A 19 -16.34 -31.24 12.23
C GLY A 19 -16.06 -29.79 11.80
N LEU A 20 -17.06 -28.91 11.88
CA LEU A 20 -16.89 -27.48 11.61
C LEU A 20 -16.36 -26.77 12.85
N LYS A 21 -15.04 -26.53 12.88
CA LYS A 21 -14.37 -25.81 13.98
C LYS A 21 -15.06 -24.48 14.27
N LYS A 22 -15.35 -24.20 15.55
CA LYS A 22 -15.86 -22.90 15.99
C LYS A 22 -14.87 -21.78 15.63
N LEU A 23 -15.31 -20.76 14.89
CA LEU A 23 -14.51 -19.57 14.62
C LEU A 23 -14.46 -18.69 15.88
N ARG A 24 -13.37 -17.93 16.09
CA ARG A 24 -13.20 -17.07 17.28
C ARG A 24 -13.56 -15.59 17.03
N ALA A 25 -13.44 -15.14 15.79
CA ALA A 25 -13.48 -13.73 15.40
C ALA A 25 -14.83 -13.17 14.87
N PRO A 26 -15.68 -13.92 14.13
CA PRO A 26 -16.76 -13.32 13.33
C PRO A 26 -17.74 -12.39 14.08
N ALA A 27 -18.06 -12.65 15.35
CA ALA A 27 -18.90 -11.75 16.15
C ALA A 27 -18.26 -10.37 16.39
N GLN A 28 -16.95 -10.33 16.62
CA GLN A 28 -16.21 -9.09 16.87
C GLN A 28 -15.94 -8.35 15.57
N ASP A 29 -15.55 -9.09 14.53
CA ASP A 29 -15.31 -8.56 13.18
C ASP A 29 -16.59 -7.96 12.59
N ALA A 30 -17.75 -8.62 12.76
CA ALA A 30 -19.04 -8.12 12.32
C ALA A 30 -19.45 -6.83 13.04
N ALA A 31 -19.32 -6.76 14.37
CA ALA A 31 -19.64 -5.55 15.14
C ALA A 31 -18.68 -4.38 14.83
N ALA A 32 -17.41 -4.69 14.55
CA ALA A 32 -16.42 -3.69 14.13
C ALA A 32 -16.71 -3.15 12.72
N LEU A 33 -17.13 -4.02 11.79
CA LEU A 33 -17.52 -3.67 10.43
C LEU A 33 -18.87 -2.92 10.38
N GLU A 34 -19.87 -3.39 11.13
CA GLU A 34 -21.16 -2.71 11.32
C GLU A 34 -20.97 -1.25 11.71
N ARG A 35 -20.12 -1.01 12.73
CA ARG A 35 -19.83 0.32 13.25
C ARG A 35 -19.25 1.27 12.19
N VAL A 36 -18.28 0.83 11.37
CA VAL A 36 -17.69 1.70 10.34
C VAL A 36 -18.57 1.86 9.10
N LEU A 37 -19.39 0.84 8.77
CA LEU A 37 -20.34 0.94 7.65
C LEU A 37 -21.56 1.80 8.01
N HIS A 38 -22.04 1.76 9.26
CA HIS A 38 -23.17 2.58 9.72
C HIS A 38 -22.77 4.05 9.99
N ASP A 39 -21.50 4.36 10.26
CA ASP A 39 -21.07 5.73 10.59
C ASP A 39 -21.31 6.68 9.38
N PRO A 40 -22.14 7.74 9.50
CA PRO A 40 -22.46 8.64 8.39
C PRO A 40 -21.28 9.51 7.91
N GLN A 41 -20.15 9.50 8.64
CA GLN A 41 -18.90 10.15 8.22
C GLN A 41 -17.88 9.16 7.65
N ILE A 42 -18.24 7.88 7.51
CA ILE A 42 -17.43 6.83 6.90
C ILE A 42 -18.32 6.09 5.87
N GLY A 43 -19.05 5.06 6.28
CA GLY A 43 -19.79 4.20 5.37
C GLY A 43 -21.18 4.70 4.95
N ASP A 44 -21.91 5.41 5.81
CA ASP A 44 -23.29 5.87 5.55
C ASP A 44 -24.24 4.77 5.00
N PHE A 45 -24.10 3.52 5.46
CA PHE A 45 -24.96 2.38 5.10
C PHE A 45 -26.05 2.13 6.15
N GLU A 46 -27.26 1.79 5.70
CA GLU A 46 -28.24 1.04 6.50
C GLU A 46 -27.72 -0.41 6.64
N VAL A 47 -27.32 -0.81 7.85
CA VAL A 47 -26.67 -2.12 8.10
C VAL A 47 -27.63 -3.10 8.77
N GLU A 48 -27.74 -4.31 8.24
CA GLU A 48 -28.32 -5.49 8.91
C GLU A 48 -27.22 -6.50 9.26
N VAL A 49 -27.17 -6.95 10.52
CA VAL A 49 -26.26 -8.04 10.97
C VAL A 49 -27.05 -9.31 11.26
N VAL A 50 -26.61 -10.42 10.68
CA VAL A 50 -27.21 -11.75 10.80
C VAL A 50 -26.16 -12.70 11.40
N HIS A 51 -26.29 -13.00 12.70
CA HIS A 51 -25.32 -13.80 13.45
C HIS A 51 -25.83 -15.23 13.70
N ASN A 52 -24.97 -16.23 13.47
CA ASN A 52 -25.23 -17.66 13.73
C ASN A 52 -26.59 -18.14 13.19
N ALA A 53 -26.84 -17.88 11.89
CA ALA A 53 -28.10 -18.16 11.22
C ALA A 53 -28.11 -19.51 10.48
N SER A 54 -29.31 -20.10 10.40
CA SER A 54 -29.57 -21.29 9.59
C SER A 54 -29.57 -20.99 8.09
N ALA A 55 -29.34 -22.01 7.26
CA ALA A 55 -29.22 -21.85 5.81
C ALA A 55 -30.50 -21.29 5.17
N ASP A 56 -31.67 -21.65 5.69
CA ASP A 56 -32.95 -21.05 5.30
C ASP A 56 -33.04 -19.57 5.69
N LEU A 57 -32.67 -19.19 6.92
CA LEU A 57 -32.70 -17.80 7.37
C LEU A 57 -31.72 -16.94 6.56
N MET A 58 -30.50 -17.45 6.30
CA MET A 58 -29.52 -16.79 5.43
C MET A 58 -30.10 -16.59 4.02
N ARG A 59 -30.64 -17.62 3.38
CA ARG A 59 -31.25 -17.50 2.03
C ARG A 59 -32.37 -16.45 2.01
N ARG A 60 -33.25 -16.43 3.02
CA ARG A 60 -34.34 -15.45 3.13
C ARG A 60 -33.84 -14.01 3.32
N ARG A 61 -32.79 -13.80 4.12
CA ARG A 61 -32.14 -12.49 4.32
C ARG A 61 -31.44 -11.99 3.05
N ILE A 62 -30.63 -12.84 2.42
CA ILE A 62 -29.92 -12.52 1.17
C ILE A 62 -30.91 -12.14 0.06
N GLN A 63 -32.00 -12.91 -0.12
CA GLN A 63 -33.03 -12.58 -1.12
C GLN A 63 -33.72 -11.24 -0.82
N GLY A 64 -34.08 -10.97 0.44
CA GLY A 64 -34.70 -9.71 0.84
C GLY A 64 -33.78 -8.49 0.67
N PHE A 65 -32.47 -8.67 0.88
CA PHE A 65 -31.45 -7.65 0.70
C PHE A 65 -31.27 -7.23 -0.77
N PHE A 66 -31.36 -8.17 -1.72
CA PHE A 66 -31.26 -7.86 -3.15
C PHE A 66 -32.59 -7.46 -3.80
N ASN A 67 -33.74 -7.71 -3.15
CA ASN A 67 -35.07 -7.33 -3.63
C ASN A 67 -35.37 -5.81 -3.50
N ASP A 68 -36.34 -5.33 -4.29
CA ASP A 68 -36.97 -3.99 -4.18
C ASP A 68 -36.05 -2.76 -4.25
N ARG A 69 -34.78 -2.95 -4.66
CA ARG A 69 -33.79 -1.89 -4.84
C ARG A 69 -34.00 -1.05 -6.12
N ARG A 70 -33.25 0.05 -6.21
CA ARG A 70 -33.31 1.09 -7.25
C ARG A 70 -31.94 1.23 -7.94
N ARG A 71 -31.91 1.71 -9.18
CA ARG A 71 -30.67 1.84 -9.98
C ARG A 71 -29.59 2.76 -9.37
N ALA A 72 -29.96 3.64 -8.44
CA ALA A 72 -29.02 4.48 -7.69
C ALA A 72 -28.39 3.76 -6.47
N ASP A 73 -29.04 2.70 -5.98
CA ASP A 73 -28.66 2.08 -4.71
C ASP A 73 -27.33 1.32 -4.82
N THR A 74 -26.61 1.31 -3.70
CA THR A 74 -25.33 0.62 -3.51
C THR A 74 -25.48 -0.44 -2.44
N LEU A 75 -25.14 -1.69 -2.77
CA LEU A 75 -25.26 -2.84 -1.87
C LEU A 75 -23.88 -3.38 -1.46
N LEU A 76 -23.70 -3.71 -0.19
CA LEU A 76 -22.52 -4.41 0.34
C LEU A 76 -22.97 -5.66 1.11
N LEU A 77 -22.58 -6.85 0.65
CA LEU A 77 -22.79 -8.11 1.35
C LEU A 77 -21.45 -8.63 1.89
N HIS A 78 -21.35 -8.92 3.17
CA HIS A 78 -20.17 -9.52 3.81
C HIS A 78 -20.52 -10.90 4.37
N PHE A 79 -19.63 -11.87 4.15
CA PHE A 79 -19.67 -13.19 4.78
C PHE A 79 -18.41 -13.41 5.62
N SER A 80 -18.58 -13.76 6.89
CA SER A 80 -17.55 -14.32 7.76
C SER A 80 -18.03 -15.67 8.31
N CYS A 81 -17.66 -16.74 7.60
CA CYS A 81 -18.09 -18.12 7.84
C CYS A 81 -17.18 -19.11 7.09
N HIS A 82 -17.27 -20.41 7.39
CA HIS A 82 -16.55 -21.42 6.58
C HIS A 82 -17.02 -21.43 5.11
N GLY A 83 -16.07 -21.49 4.18
CA GLY A 83 -16.32 -21.73 2.76
C GLY A 83 -16.04 -23.19 2.42
N LEU A 84 -17.08 -23.95 2.09
CA LEU A 84 -17.01 -25.39 1.83
C LEU A 84 -17.16 -25.67 0.33
N LYS A 85 -16.31 -26.53 -0.24
CA LYS A 85 -16.44 -27.00 -1.63
C LYS A 85 -17.07 -28.40 -1.68
N SER A 86 -18.02 -28.62 -2.60
CA SER A 86 -18.57 -29.94 -2.91
C SER A 86 -17.59 -30.79 -3.74
N GLU A 87 -17.93 -32.07 -3.98
CA GLU A 87 -17.19 -32.94 -4.92
C GLU A 87 -17.20 -32.41 -6.37
N SER A 88 -18.26 -31.68 -6.75
CA SER A 88 -18.37 -30.93 -8.01
C SER A 88 -17.53 -29.64 -8.06
N GLY A 89 -16.85 -29.27 -6.96
CA GLY A 89 -16.05 -28.04 -6.85
C GLY A 89 -16.86 -26.76 -6.60
N GLU A 90 -18.18 -26.87 -6.41
CA GLU A 90 -19.08 -25.74 -6.16
C GLU A 90 -18.90 -25.21 -4.73
N LEU A 91 -18.90 -23.88 -4.57
CA LEU A 91 -18.73 -23.23 -3.27
C LEU A 91 -20.07 -23.09 -2.54
N TYR A 92 -20.06 -23.40 -1.24
CA TYR A 92 -21.14 -23.21 -0.29
C TYR A 92 -20.64 -22.42 0.93
N PHE A 93 -21.45 -21.46 1.39
CA PHE A 93 -21.24 -20.72 2.63
C PHE A 93 -21.93 -21.46 3.79
N ALA A 94 -21.17 -21.78 4.84
CA ALA A 94 -21.66 -22.57 5.96
C ALA A 94 -22.59 -21.78 6.89
N ALA A 95 -23.79 -22.31 7.08
CA ALA A 95 -24.79 -21.91 8.05
C ALA A 95 -24.55 -22.59 9.40
N SER A 96 -25.18 -22.09 10.47
CA SER A 96 -25.07 -22.71 11.81
C SER A 96 -25.57 -24.16 11.87
N ASP A 97 -26.47 -24.52 10.96
CA ASP A 97 -27.08 -25.85 10.77
C ASP A 97 -26.46 -26.65 9.61
N THR A 98 -25.31 -26.24 9.05
CA THR A 98 -24.65 -26.98 7.98
C THR A 98 -24.13 -28.34 8.43
N GLU A 99 -24.60 -29.39 7.76
CA GLU A 99 -24.06 -30.74 7.80
C GLU A 99 -23.18 -30.96 6.55
N PRO A 100 -21.86 -31.19 6.69
CA PRO A 100 -20.95 -31.35 5.54
C PRO A 100 -21.36 -32.42 4.51
N PRO A 101 -22.03 -33.55 4.84
CA PRO A 101 -22.55 -34.49 3.85
C PRO A 101 -23.76 -33.98 3.04
N LEU A 102 -24.41 -32.89 3.47
CA LEU A 102 -25.69 -32.39 2.94
C LEU A 102 -25.63 -30.90 2.53
N LEU A 103 -24.49 -30.43 2.00
CA LEU A 103 -24.25 -29.01 1.65
C LEU A 103 -25.40 -28.38 0.82
N ALA A 104 -25.91 -29.11 -0.19
CA ALA A 104 -26.97 -28.61 -1.07
C ALA A 104 -28.27 -28.26 -0.32
N ALA A 105 -28.58 -28.94 0.79
CA ALA A 105 -29.73 -28.65 1.64
C ALA A 105 -29.38 -27.67 2.77
N THR A 106 -28.26 -27.89 3.45
CA THR A 106 -27.92 -27.28 4.75
C THR A 106 -26.89 -26.13 4.68
N ALA A 107 -26.42 -25.75 3.49
CA ALA A 107 -25.51 -24.61 3.28
C ALA A 107 -25.98 -23.71 2.12
N VAL A 108 -25.46 -22.48 2.04
CA VAL A 108 -25.89 -21.52 1.00
C VAL A 108 -24.94 -21.55 -0.18
N ALA A 109 -25.39 -22.09 -1.32
CA ALA A 109 -24.60 -22.14 -2.55
C ALA A 109 -24.21 -20.72 -3.04
N SER A 110 -22.97 -20.54 -3.51
CA SER A 110 -22.51 -19.28 -4.11
C SER A 110 -23.34 -18.87 -5.32
N GLN A 111 -23.82 -19.86 -6.10
CA GLN A 111 -24.73 -19.67 -7.24
C GLN A 111 -26.05 -19.00 -6.83
N PHE A 112 -26.58 -19.28 -5.64
CA PHE A 112 -27.79 -18.63 -5.13
C PHE A 112 -27.54 -17.14 -4.81
N VAL A 113 -26.42 -16.84 -4.14
CA VAL A 113 -26.00 -15.45 -3.84
C VAL A 113 -25.78 -14.68 -5.15
N ARG A 114 -25.08 -15.30 -6.10
CA ARG A 114 -24.85 -14.77 -7.45
C ARG A 114 -26.15 -14.50 -8.20
N GLY A 115 -27.11 -15.44 -8.16
CA GLY A 115 -28.44 -15.26 -8.75
C GLY A 115 -29.20 -14.07 -8.15
N CYS A 116 -29.07 -13.83 -6.84
CA CYS A 116 -29.65 -12.64 -6.19
C CYS A 116 -28.95 -11.34 -6.66
N MET A 117 -27.62 -11.34 -6.77
CA MET A 117 -26.84 -10.21 -7.30
C MET A 117 -27.19 -9.91 -8.77
N SER A 118 -27.26 -10.93 -9.65
CA SER A 118 -27.67 -10.75 -11.05
C SER A 118 -29.14 -10.33 -11.17
N GLY A 119 -30.00 -10.74 -10.24
CA GLY A 119 -31.42 -10.38 -10.20
C GLY A 119 -31.71 -8.96 -9.72
N THR A 120 -30.82 -8.33 -8.93
CA THR A 120 -31.12 -7.05 -8.28
C THR A 120 -31.29 -5.89 -9.27
N ARG A 121 -32.00 -4.85 -8.80
CA ARG A 121 -32.17 -3.57 -9.50
C ARG A 121 -31.18 -2.50 -9.04
N ALA A 122 -30.34 -2.78 -8.03
CA ALA A 122 -29.28 -1.89 -7.59
C ALA A 122 -28.30 -1.55 -8.73
N GLY A 123 -27.71 -0.36 -8.69
CA GLY A 123 -26.70 0.04 -9.67
C GLY A 123 -25.34 -0.60 -9.41
N ARG A 124 -25.01 -0.79 -8.12
CA ARG A 124 -23.71 -1.25 -7.62
C ARG A 124 -23.91 -2.34 -6.57
N SER A 125 -23.22 -3.47 -6.67
CA SER A 125 -23.26 -4.54 -5.66
C SER A 125 -21.87 -5.08 -5.36
N VAL A 126 -21.45 -5.04 -4.10
CA VAL A 126 -20.13 -5.49 -3.63
C VAL A 126 -20.28 -6.66 -2.66
N LEU A 127 -19.42 -7.65 -2.81
CA LEU A 127 -19.39 -8.87 -2.01
C LEU A 127 -18.01 -9.05 -1.37
N PHE A 128 -17.94 -9.08 -0.04
CA PHE A 128 -16.73 -9.37 0.73
C PHE A 128 -16.81 -10.79 1.29
N LEU A 129 -15.84 -11.64 0.94
CA LEU A 129 -15.77 -13.05 1.35
C LEU A 129 -14.59 -13.28 2.30
N ASP A 130 -14.86 -13.10 3.59
CA ASP A 130 -13.98 -13.44 4.71
C ASP A 130 -14.16 -14.92 5.11
N CYS A 131 -14.01 -15.79 4.11
CA CYS A 131 -14.25 -17.22 4.22
C CYS A 131 -12.95 -18.01 4.07
N CYS A 132 -12.52 -18.70 5.12
CA CYS A 132 -11.40 -19.65 5.01
C CYS A 132 -11.84 -20.86 4.18
N TYR A 133 -11.11 -21.13 3.09
CA TYR A 133 -11.33 -22.26 2.19
C TYR A 133 -10.63 -23.52 2.73
N GLY A 134 -11.11 -24.01 3.87
CA GLY A 134 -10.68 -25.29 4.42
C GLY A 134 -11.02 -26.43 3.45
N GLY A 135 -10.05 -27.31 3.21
CA GLY A 135 -10.16 -28.40 2.22
C GLY A 135 -11.34 -29.35 2.47
N ALA A 136 -11.80 -30.01 1.42
CA ALA A 136 -12.98 -30.88 1.43
C ALA A 136 -12.93 -31.95 2.55
N PHE A 137 -14.03 -32.07 3.29
CA PHE A 137 -14.17 -32.98 4.44
C PHE A 137 -14.37 -34.45 4.01
N SER A 138 -13.39 -35.04 3.32
CA SER A 138 -13.37 -36.47 2.98
C SER A 138 -13.16 -37.35 4.23
N ARG A 139 -14.23 -37.63 4.99
CA ARG A 139 -14.22 -38.63 6.06
C ARG A 139 -13.91 -40.03 5.48
N GLY A 140 -12.65 -40.45 5.58
CA GLY A 140 -12.24 -41.85 5.40
C GLY A 140 -11.53 -42.22 4.10
N SER A 141 -11.16 -41.27 3.22
CA SER A 141 -10.35 -41.54 2.02
C SER A 141 -9.16 -40.61 1.91
N ALA A 142 -7.95 -41.18 1.85
CA ALA A 142 -6.70 -40.43 1.69
C ALA A 142 -6.40 -40.07 0.22
N SER A 143 -7.37 -40.22 -0.69
CA SER A 143 -7.14 -40.12 -2.14
C SER A 143 -8.32 -39.53 -2.92
N VAL A 144 -8.73 -38.30 -2.60
CA VAL A 144 -9.46 -37.42 -3.53
C VAL A 144 -8.72 -36.09 -3.67
N ARG A 145 -7.63 -36.09 -4.44
CA ARG A 145 -7.13 -34.86 -5.06
C ARG A 145 -8.07 -34.52 -6.22
N ALA A 146 -9.16 -33.82 -5.94
CA ALA A 146 -9.98 -33.20 -6.98
C ALA A 146 -9.14 -32.11 -7.66
N ALA A 147 -8.49 -32.47 -8.77
CA ALA A 147 -7.51 -31.62 -9.43
C ALA A 147 -8.23 -30.55 -10.27
N GLY A 148 -8.41 -29.36 -9.68
CA GLY A 148 -8.93 -28.19 -10.36
C GLY A 148 -8.94 -26.97 -9.45
N GLU A 149 -8.17 -25.94 -9.81
CA GLU A 149 -8.26 -24.62 -9.18
C GLU A 149 -9.55 -23.92 -9.64
N VAL A 150 -10.69 -24.35 -9.11
CA VAL A 150 -11.93 -23.57 -9.20
C VAL A 150 -11.75 -22.34 -8.31
N ASN A 151 -11.17 -21.30 -8.91
CA ASN A 151 -11.02 -19.97 -8.36
C ASN A 151 -12.42 -19.42 -8.09
N VAL A 152 -12.65 -18.95 -6.85
CA VAL A 152 -13.97 -18.46 -6.42
C VAL A 152 -14.43 -17.29 -7.28
N LEU A 153 -13.51 -16.44 -7.73
CA LEU A 153 -13.81 -15.31 -8.60
C LEU A 153 -14.35 -15.74 -9.98
N GLU A 154 -13.89 -16.87 -10.54
CA GLU A 154 -14.45 -17.40 -11.80
C GLU A 154 -15.92 -17.80 -11.65
N SER A 155 -16.35 -18.20 -10.45
CA SER A 155 -17.75 -18.55 -10.23
C SER A 155 -18.66 -17.32 -10.32
N PHE A 156 -18.14 -16.13 -10.04
CA PHE A 156 -18.86 -14.86 -10.19
C PHE A 156 -18.67 -14.22 -11.58
N ALA A 157 -17.50 -14.39 -12.23
CA ALA A 157 -17.14 -13.75 -13.50
C ALA A 157 -17.52 -14.53 -14.79
N LYS A 158 -18.38 -15.55 -14.72
CA LYS A 158 -18.63 -16.49 -15.83
C LYS A 158 -19.78 -16.15 -16.79
N ASP A 159 -20.53 -15.08 -16.53
CA ASP A 159 -21.71 -14.70 -17.31
C ASP A 159 -21.69 -13.19 -17.63
N GLU A 160 -21.92 -12.82 -18.89
CA GLU A 160 -22.02 -11.42 -19.35
C GLU A 160 -23.13 -10.66 -18.57
N PRO A 161 -22.87 -9.43 -18.08
CA PRO A 161 -23.81 -8.71 -17.24
C PRO A 161 -25.00 -8.14 -18.03
N VAL A 162 -26.12 -7.94 -17.33
CA VAL A 162 -27.20 -7.10 -17.85
C VAL A 162 -26.71 -5.64 -17.90
N SER A 163 -26.48 -5.15 -19.12
CA SER A 163 -25.75 -3.92 -19.43
C SER A 163 -26.09 -2.72 -18.54
N GLY A 164 -25.06 -2.05 -18.04
CA GLY A 164 -25.19 -0.89 -17.15
C GLY A 164 -25.61 -1.25 -15.73
N ARG A 165 -25.07 -2.34 -15.17
CA ARG A 165 -25.02 -2.62 -13.72
C ARG A 165 -23.57 -2.94 -13.36
N GLY A 166 -23.16 -2.63 -12.13
CA GLY A 166 -21.81 -2.90 -11.65
C GLY A 166 -21.78 -3.89 -10.48
N TRP A 167 -20.83 -4.83 -10.52
CA TRP A 167 -20.57 -5.77 -9.41
C TRP A 167 -19.08 -5.85 -9.04
N ALA A 168 -18.80 -6.22 -7.79
CA ALA A 168 -17.46 -6.55 -7.33
C ALA A 168 -17.48 -7.67 -6.27
N VAL A 169 -16.42 -8.48 -6.27
CA VAL A 169 -16.14 -9.49 -5.24
C VAL A 169 -14.69 -9.32 -4.78
N ILE A 170 -14.48 -9.17 -3.47
CA ILE A 170 -13.17 -9.25 -2.82
C ILE A 170 -13.15 -10.48 -1.91
N THR A 171 -12.12 -11.32 -2.04
CA THR A 171 -11.90 -12.50 -1.17
C THR A 171 -10.70 -12.30 -0.25
N ALA A 172 -10.78 -12.86 0.95
CA ALA A 172 -9.71 -12.80 1.95
C ALA A 172 -8.50 -13.70 1.62
N SER A 173 -8.64 -14.69 0.74
CA SER A 173 -7.60 -15.64 0.29
C SER A 173 -7.96 -16.20 -1.10
N ASP A 174 -7.04 -16.93 -1.75
CA ASP A 174 -7.15 -17.43 -3.11
C ASP A 174 -7.68 -18.88 -3.26
N SER A 175 -7.96 -19.52 -2.13
CA SER A 175 -8.67 -20.79 -1.96
C SER A 175 -7.88 -22.12 -1.85
N MET A 176 -6.60 -22.07 -1.43
CA MET A 176 -5.91 -23.26 -0.89
C MET A 176 -5.08 -23.08 0.41
N GLU A 177 -4.79 -21.86 0.87
CA GLU A 177 -3.76 -21.64 1.92
C GLU A 177 -4.14 -22.13 3.35
N TYR A 178 -5.44 -22.21 3.70
CA TYR A 178 -5.88 -22.51 5.08
C TYR A 178 -6.11 -24.01 5.36
N SER A 179 -5.02 -24.74 5.60
CA SER A 179 -5.05 -26.13 6.12
C SER A 179 -4.19 -26.38 7.38
N PHE A 180 -3.37 -25.40 7.81
CA PHE A 180 -2.52 -25.51 8.99
C PHE A 180 -2.56 -24.24 9.88
N GLU A 181 -3.69 -24.00 10.54
CA GLU A 181 -3.60 -23.40 11.88
C GLU A 181 -3.02 -24.45 12.83
N GLY A 182 -1.81 -24.18 13.33
CA GLY A 182 -1.07 -25.08 14.20
C GLY A 182 -1.80 -25.41 15.50
N SER A 183 -1.54 -26.58 16.06
CA SER A 183 -2.20 -27.14 17.25
C SER A 183 -1.81 -26.46 18.58
N GLU A 184 -1.34 -25.21 18.56
CA GLU A 184 -0.85 -24.46 19.72
C GLU A 184 -1.42 -23.03 19.76
N LEU A 185 -2.70 -22.91 20.15
CA LEU A 185 -3.27 -21.63 20.61
C LEU A 185 -3.86 -21.82 22.01
N ALA A 186 -3.06 -21.40 23.00
CA ALA A 186 -3.39 -21.49 24.42
C ALA A 186 -4.79 -20.92 24.72
N GLU A 187 -5.51 -21.60 25.62
CA GLU A 187 -6.95 -21.38 25.85
C GLU A 187 -7.29 -20.02 26.48
N ASN A 188 -6.28 -19.29 26.97
CA ASN A 188 -6.42 -18.02 27.71
C ASN A 188 -6.10 -16.75 26.89
N SER A 189 -5.81 -16.87 25.59
CA SER A 189 -5.60 -15.70 24.71
C SER A 189 -6.92 -15.15 24.19
N ALA A 190 -7.06 -13.81 24.21
CA ALA A 190 -8.20 -13.12 23.62
C ALA A 190 -8.41 -13.48 22.13
N PRO A 191 -9.65 -13.41 21.60
CA PRO A 191 -9.88 -13.62 20.17
C PRO A 191 -9.04 -12.65 19.34
N ARG A 192 -8.41 -13.18 18.27
CA ARG A 192 -7.78 -12.34 17.25
C ARG A 192 -8.81 -12.10 16.14
N PRO A 193 -9.00 -10.85 15.69
CA PRO A 193 -9.78 -10.53 14.49
C PRO A 193 -9.34 -11.31 13.25
N SER A 194 -10.21 -11.46 12.26
CA SER A 194 -9.78 -11.83 10.90
C SER A 194 -8.86 -10.74 10.35
N VAL A 195 -7.68 -11.13 9.86
CA VAL A 195 -6.71 -10.20 9.24
C VAL A 195 -7.34 -9.40 8.09
N PHE A 196 -8.27 -10.00 7.34
CA PHE A 196 -8.95 -9.32 6.24
C PHE A 196 -9.99 -8.31 6.74
N THR A 197 -10.94 -8.73 7.58
CA THR A 197 -11.98 -7.81 8.07
C THR A 197 -11.39 -6.73 8.99
N HIS A 198 -10.33 -7.04 9.75
CA HIS A 198 -9.56 -6.06 10.52
C HIS A 198 -8.92 -4.99 9.62
N ALA A 199 -8.27 -5.38 8.51
CA ALA A 199 -7.69 -4.43 7.55
C ALA A 199 -8.77 -3.55 6.89
N VAL A 200 -9.95 -4.10 6.57
CA VAL A 200 -11.09 -3.33 6.07
C VAL A 200 -11.55 -2.30 7.12
N VAL A 201 -11.74 -2.71 8.37
CA VAL A 201 -12.18 -1.82 9.45
C VAL A 201 -11.14 -0.74 9.74
N GLU A 202 -9.87 -1.10 9.89
CA GLU A 202 -8.80 -0.14 10.20
C GLU A 202 -8.66 0.90 9.08
N GLY A 203 -8.59 0.47 7.81
CA GLY A 203 -8.45 1.38 6.67
C GLY A 203 -9.61 2.36 6.52
N LEU A 204 -10.84 1.92 6.81
CA LEU A 204 -12.04 2.77 6.78
C LEU A 204 -12.14 3.70 8.00
N GLU A 205 -11.84 3.22 9.21
CA GLU A 205 -11.91 4.01 10.45
C GLU A 205 -10.87 5.13 10.51
N THR A 206 -9.65 4.83 10.09
CA THR A 206 -8.51 5.76 10.09
C THR A 206 -8.48 6.68 8.87
N GLY A 207 -9.21 6.32 7.81
CA GLY A 207 -9.04 6.91 6.48
C GLY A 207 -7.72 6.52 5.80
N GLU A 208 -6.98 5.52 6.26
CA GLU A 208 -5.75 5.07 5.57
C GLU A 208 -6.02 4.29 4.27
N ALA A 209 -7.25 3.82 4.06
CA ALA A 209 -7.71 3.26 2.80
C ALA A 209 -8.02 4.32 1.72
N ASP A 210 -7.89 5.61 2.02
CA ASP A 210 -7.86 6.71 1.05
C ASP A 210 -6.41 6.90 0.58
N LEU A 211 -6.07 6.38 -0.61
CA LEU A 211 -4.69 6.28 -1.08
C LEU A 211 -4.25 7.44 -1.98
N ASP A 212 -5.17 8.11 -2.67
CA ASP A 212 -4.92 9.33 -3.46
C ASP A 212 -5.21 10.63 -2.68
N ALA A 213 -5.91 10.53 -1.54
CA ALA A 213 -6.28 11.61 -0.63
C ALA A 213 -7.29 12.62 -1.22
N ASP A 214 -8.22 12.14 -2.04
CA ASP A 214 -9.33 12.94 -2.59
C ASP A 214 -10.46 13.22 -1.57
N GLY A 215 -10.57 12.41 -0.51
CA GLY A 215 -11.61 12.54 0.52
C GLY A 215 -12.66 11.41 0.50
N HIS A 216 -12.56 10.49 -0.45
CA HIS A 216 -13.35 9.26 -0.53
C HIS A 216 -12.45 8.02 -0.36
N VAL A 217 -13.05 6.84 -0.28
CA VAL A 217 -12.38 5.54 -0.39
C VAL A 217 -13.02 4.79 -1.55
N SER A 218 -12.32 4.58 -2.66
CA SER A 218 -12.84 3.72 -3.73
C SER A 218 -12.72 2.23 -3.36
N LEU A 219 -13.42 1.38 -4.11
CA LEU A 219 -13.22 -0.06 -4.10
C LEU A 219 -11.76 -0.44 -4.37
N ASP A 220 -11.05 0.35 -5.20
CA ASP A 220 -9.71 0.05 -5.65
C ASP A 220 -8.66 0.45 -4.61
N ASP A 221 -8.84 1.58 -3.94
CA ASP A 221 -7.99 1.99 -2.81
C ASP A 221 -8.15 1.08 -1.61
N LEU A 222 -9.40 0.72 -1.27
CA LEU A 222 -9.68 -0.24 -0.20
C LEU A 222 -9.07 -1.61 -0.52
N TYR A 223 -9.16 -2.06 -1.77
CA TYR A 223 -8.55 -3.32 -2.18
C TYR A 223 -7.02 -3.28 -2.06
N GLU A 224 -6.35 -2.23 -2.53
CA GLU A 224 -4.88 -2.12 -2.47
C GLU A 224 -4.39 -1.94 -1.03
N TYR A 225 -5.10 -1.17 -0.20
CA TYR A 225 -4.82 -1.05 1.24
C TYR A 225 -4.93 -2.42 1.94
N VAL A 226 -6.06 -3.12 1.76
CA VAL A 226 -6.30 -4.44 2.39
C VAL A 226 -5.33 -5.48 1.85
N TYR A 227 -5.02 -5.47 0.54
CA TYR A 227 -4.03 -6.37 -0.05
C TYR A 227 -2.66 -6.17 0.60
N ARG A 228 -2.17 -4.92 0.70
CA ARG A 228 -0.90 -4.61 1.38
C ARG A 228 -0.92 -5.06 2.84
N HIS A 229 -1.92 -4.61 3.60
CA HIS A 229 -2.02 -4.83 5.05
C HIS A 229 -2.11 -6.32 5.40
N VAL A 230 -2.92 -7.10 4.66
CA VAL A 230 -3.03 -8.56 4.85
C VAL A 230 -1.75 -9.27 4.45
N ARG A 231 -1.07 -8.86 3.37
CA ARG A 231 0.24 -9.42 2.97
C ARG A 231 1.36 -9.14 3.98
N GLU A 232 1.32 -7.97 4.64
CA GLU A 232 2.27 -7.56 5.67
C GLU A 232 2.04 -8.30 7.00
N GLN A 233 0.79 -8.48 7.43
CA GLN A 233 0.48 -9.27 8.63
C GLN A 233 0.57 -10.79 8.40
N ASN A 234 0.19 -11.28 7.22
CA ASN A 234 0.14 -12.71 6.89
C ASN A 234 0.65 -13.03 5.47
N PRO A 235 1.95 -13.33 5.31
CA PRO A 235 2.55 -13.79 4.05
C PRO A 235 1.98 -15.09 3.46
N HIS A 236 1.05 -15.78 4.14
CA HIS A 236 0.31 -16.96 3.67
C HIS A 236 -1.21 -16.71 3.54
N GLN A 237 -1.61 -15.45 3.40
CA GLN A 237 -2.96 -15.05 3.01
C GLN A 237 -2.92 -14.00 1.89
N THR A 238 -3.41 -14.34 0.70
CA THR A 238 -3.39 -13.45 -0.47
C THR A 238 -4.81 -13.02 -0.88
N PRO A 239 -5.26 -11.78 -0.55
CA PRO A 239 -6.54 -11.27 -1.02
C PRO A 239 -6.60 -11.19 -2.56
N LYS A 240 -7.82 -11.29 -3.12
CA LYS A 240 -8.08 -11.16 -4.56
C LYS A 240 -9.33 -10.33 -4.81
N LYS A 241 -9.41 -9.69 -5.97
CA LYS A 241 -10.57 -8.93 -6.46
C LYS A 241 -10.96 -9.40 -7.87
N ALA A 242 -12.25 -9.55 -8.12
CA ALA A 242 -12.83 -9.42 -9.46
C ALA A 242 -13.92 -8.35 -9.41
N ALA A 243 -14.00 -7.51 -10.43
CA ALA A 243 -14.99 -6.46 -10.52
C ALA A 243 -15.31 -6.16 -11.98
N GLU A 244 -16.55 -5.73 -12.20
CA GLU A 244 -17.06 -5.27 -13.48
C GLU A 244 -17.92 -4.04 -13.19
N LEU A 245 -17.34 -2.87 -13.43
CA LEU A 245 -17.90 -1.58 -13.04
C LEU A 245 -17.82 -0.59 -14.20
N GLN A 246 -18.80 0.31 -14.29
CA GLN A 246 -18.77 1.45 -15.19
C GLN A 246 -18.52 2.72 -14.39
N GLY A 247 -17.30 3.24 -14.49
CA GLY A 247 -16.81 4.30 -13.62
C GLY A 247 -16.39 3.77 -12.24
N GLU A 248 -16.02 4.71 -11.36
CA GLU A 248 -15.54 4.44 -10.02
C GLU A 248 -16.67 4.12 -9.03
N LEU A 249 -16.35 3.33 -8.00
CA LEU A 249 -17.26 2.98 -6.92
C LEU A 249 -16.67 3.37 -5.57
N HIS A 250 -17.18 4.46 -4.98
CA HIS A 250 -16.85 4.87 -3.62
C HIS A 250 -17.58 4.00 -2.60
N LEU A 251 -16.85 3.52 -1.60
CA LEU A 251 -17.34 2.69 -0.49
C LEU A 251 -17.39 3.42 0.84
N ALA A 252 -16.61 4.50 1.02
CA ALA A 252 -16.69 5.34 2.20
C ALA A 252 -16.25 6.79 1.92
N HIS A 253 -16.49 7.64 2.90
CA HIS A 253 -15.85 8.94 3.05
C HIS A 253 -14.59 8.81 3.92
N SER A 254 -13.57 9.58 3.58
CA SER A 254 -12.28 9.59 4.28
C SER A 254 -12.24 10.70 5.33
N ARG A 255 -12.02 10.31 6.59
CA ARG A 255 -11.82 11.25 7.70
C ARG A 255 -10.46 11.96 7.69
N ARG A 256 -9.53 11.57 6.82
CA ARG A 256 -8.21 12.24 6.70
C ARG A 256 -8.28 13.66 6.15
N GLY A 257 -9.39 14.01 5.51
CA GLY A 257 -9.63 15.33 4.91
C GLY A 257 -8.92 15.45 3.56
N GLY A 258 -9.71 15.51 2.49
CA GLY A 258 -9.17 15.54 1.13
C GLY A 258 -8.17 16.68 0.93
N ILE A 259 -7.02 16.36 0.33
CA ILE A 259 -6.02 17.35 -0.13
C ILE A 259 -6.66 18.31 -1.16
N LYS A 260 -7.61 17.79 -1.93
CA LYS A 260 -8.27 18.39 -3.09
C LYS A 260 -9.20 19.56 -2.74
N ILE A 261 -8.60 20.72 -2.47
CA ILE A 261 -9.34 21.98 -2.32
C ILE A 261 -9.98 22.37 -3.66
N VAL A 262 -11.30 22.56 -3.67
CA VAL A 262 -12.00 23.14 -4.83
C VAL A 262 -11.70 24.64 -4.90
N ALA A 263 -11.03 25.07 -5.97
CA ALA A 263 -10.67 26.46 -6.19
C ALA A 263 -11.89 27.38 -6.37
N ILE A 264 -11.85 28.57 -5.75
CA ILE A 264 -12.72 29.69 -6.13
C ILE A 264 -11.95 30.55 -7.16
N PRO A 265 -12.45 30.71 -8.40
CA PRO A 265 -11.78 31.52 -9.42
C PRO A 265 -11.54 32.97 -8.97
N SER A 266 -10.46 33.57 -9.49
CA SER A 266 -10.19 35.00 -9.34
C SER A 266 -11.38 35.84 -9.84
N PRO A 267 -11.79 36.93 -9.15
CA PRO A 267 -12.88 37.78 -9.59
C PRO A 267 -12.64 38.36 -11.00
N THR A 268 -13.73 38.63 -11.74
CA THR A 268 -13.66 39.15 -13.12
C THR A 268 -12.85 40.45 -13.24
N SER A 269 -12.84 41.30 -12.20
CA SER A 269 -11.99 42.50 -12.15
C SER A 269 -10.49 42.18 -12.06
N LEU A 270 -10.12 41.10 -11.36
CA LEU A 270 -8.74 40.63 -11.25
C LEU A 270 -8.30 39.91 -12.53
N GLN A 271 -9.20 39.14 -13.15
CA GLN A 271 -8.99 38.58 -14.49
C GLN A 271 -8.78 39.69 -15.54
N ALA A 272 -9.59 40.76 -15.52
CA ALA A 272 -9.45 41.89 -16.43
C ALA A 272 -8.14 42.68 -16.19
N ALA A 273 -7.69 42.81 -14.93
CA ALA A 273 -6.42 43.45 -14.61
C ALA A 273 -5.21 42.61 -15.06
N LEU A 274 -5.27 41.28 -14.99
CA LEU A 274 -4.25 40.39 -15.55
C LEU A 274 -4.22 40.45 -17.09
N ASN A 275 -5.35 40.64 -17.76
CA ASN A 275 -5.42 40.79 -19.21
C ASN A 275 -5.28 42.24 -19.71
N SER A 276 -4.71 43.15 -18.90
CA SER A 276 -4.52 44.55 -19.27
C SER A 276 -3.25 44.76 -20.09
N ASP A 277 -3.28 45.62 -21.12
CA ASP A 277 -2.08 46.03 -21.86
C ASP A 277 -1.04 46.72 -20.95
N ASP A 278 -1.49 47.43 -19.91
CA ASP A 278 -0.62 48.14 -18.97
C ASP A 278 0.10 47.18 -18.01
N PHE A 279 1.44 47.22 -18.05
CA PHE A 279 2.32 46.44 -17.20
C PHE A 279 2.10 46.71 -15.70
N LEU A 280 1.84 47.97 -15.29
CA LEU A 280 1.66 48.29 -13.87
C LEU A 280 0.34 47.70 -13.33
N THR A 281 -0.71 47.73 -14.15
CA THR A 281 -1.99 47.06 -13.85
C THR A 281 -1.82 45.55 -13.73
N ARG A 282 -1.08 44.90 -14.64
CA ARG A 282 -0.76 43.46 -14.52
C ARG A 282 0.08 43.15 -13.28
N GLN A 283 1.08 43.97 -12.97
CA GLN A 283 1.92 43.83 -11.77
C GLN A 283 1.10 43.96 -10.46
N GLY A 284 0.16 44.91 -10.42
CA GLY A 284 -0.79 45.05 -9.31
C GLY A 284 -1.70 43.84 -9.17
N ALA A 285 -2.15 43.26 -10.29
CA ALA A 285 -2.97 42.06 -10.29
C ALA A 285 -2.22 40.82 -9.77
N VAL A 286 -0.97 40.59 -10.20
CA VAL A 286 -0.10 39.54 -9.64
C VAL A 286 0.13 39.76 -8.14
N THR A 287 0.29 41.01 -7.71
CA THR A 287 0.44 41.33 -6.27
C THR A 287 -0.82 40.99 -5.45
N GLU A 288 -2.04 41.21 -5.95
CA GLU A 288 -3.27 40.76 -5.28
C GLU A 288 -3.43 39.23 -5.31
N LEU A 289 -2.95 38.53 -6.34
CA LEU A 289 -2.87 37.06 -6.31
C LEU A 289 -1.93 36.59 -5.17
N CYS A 290 -0.76 37.22 -5.00
CA CYS A 290 0.15 36.93 -3.89
C CYS A 290 -0.49 37.18 -2.51
N ASN A 291 -1.29 38.25 -2.36
CA ASN A 291 -2.06 38.50 -1.14
C ASN A 291 -3.13 37.42 -0.91
N ARG A 292 -3.84 36.99 -1.96
CA ARG A 292 -4.87 35.94 -1.90
C ARG A 292 -4.32 34.58 -1.52
N LEU A 293 -3.14 34.24 -2.01
CA LEU A 293 -2.41 33.02 -1.68
C LEU A 293 -2.10 32.87 -0.17
N GLN A 294 -2.00 33.99 0.55
CA GLN A 294 -1.75 34.01 2.00
C GLN A 294 -3.03 33.96 2.87
N ARG A 295 -4.23 33.98 2.26
CA ARG A 295 -5.50 34.03 2.99
C ARG A 295 -5.83 32.70 3.70
N PRO A 296 -6.58 32.75 4.82
CA PRO A 296 -7.03 31.54 5.52
C PRO A 296 -8.16 30.81 4.78
N GLU A 297 -8.88 31.47 3.87
CA GLU A 297 -9.89 30.82 3.03
C GLU A 297 -9.23 29.92 1.97
N LEU A 298 -8.99 28.65 2.32
CA LEU A 298 -8.33 27.66 1.48
C LEU A 298 -8.78 27.64 0.00
N PRO A 299 -10.09 27.67 -0.35
CA PRO A 299 -10.55 27.76 -1.75
C PRO A 299 -10.07 29.01 -2.51
N VAL A 300 -9.90 30.14 -1.82
CA VAL A 300 -9.42 31.41 -2.41
C VAL A 300 -7.91 31.39 -2.58
N ALA A 301 -7.18 30.80 -1.63
CA ALA A 301 -5.74 30.62 -1.73
C ALA A 301 -5.36 29.65 -2.87
N GLU A 302 -6.10 28.55 -3.03
CA GLU A 302 -5.90 27.59 -4.12
C GLU A 302 -6.22 28.20 -5.49
N GLY A 303 -7.33 28.93 -5.62
CA GLY A 303 -7.64 29.66 -6.87
C GLY A 303 -6.59 30.72 -7.23
N ALA A 304 -5.95 31.33 -6.24
CA ALA A 304 -4.82 32.22 -6.46
C ALA A 304 -3.54 31.46 -6.87
N ARG A 305 -3.27 30.28 -6.28
CA ARG A 305 -2.15 29.40 -6.66
C ARG A 305 -2.24 28.97 -8.13
N GLN A 306 -3.43 28.57 -8.58
CA GLN A 306 -3.66 28.15 -9.97
C GLN A 306 -3.40 29.30 -10.96
N HIS A 307 -3.99 30.47 -10.72
CA HIS A 307 -3.73 31.68 -11.52
C HIS A 307 -2.24 32.10 -11.50
N LEU A 308 -1.54 31.96 -10.38
CA LEU A 308 -0.10 32.25 -10.30
C LEU A 308 0.74 31.25 -11.12
N ALA A 309 0.33 29.98 -11.20
CA ALA A 309 0.99 29.00 -12.06
C ALA A 309 0.78 29.30 -13.56
N GLU A 310 -0.41 29.78 -13.94
CA GLU A 310 -0.68 30.28 -15.29
C GLU A 310 0.16 31.51 -15.64
N VAL A 311 0.28 32.49 -14.73
CA VAL A 311 1.17 33.66 -14.89
C VAL A 311 2.64 33.22 -15.01
N ALA A 312 3.10 32.33 -14.13
CA ALA A 312 4.49 31.83 -14.16
C ALA A 312 4.85 31.07 -15.45
N HIS A 313 3.86 30.61 -16.23
CA HIS A 313 4.09 29.93 -17.51
C HIS A 313 3.90 30.83 -18.74
N ASN A 314 2.97 31.80 -18.68
CA ASN A 314 2.47 32.51 -19.86
C ASN A 314 2.86 34.00 -19.95
N GLU A 315 3.32 34.64 -18.86
CA GLU A 315 3.61 36.09 -18.83
C GLU A 315 5.06 36.45 -19.13
N VAL A 316 5.30 37.76 -19.33
CA VAL A 316 6.66 38.31 -19.48
C VAL A 316 7.48 38.13 -18.21
N GLN A 317 8.80 37.92 -18.37
CA GLN A 317 9.71 37.51 -17.29
C GLN A 317 9.56 38.27 -15.96
N PRO A 318 9.45 39.62 -15.89
CA PRO A 318 9.28 40.34 -14.62
C PRO A 318 8.02 39.98 -13.82
N LEU A 319 6.97 39.44 -14.48
CA LEU A 319 5.73 38.99 -13.86
C LEU A 319 5.75 37.47 -13.62
N ALA A 320 6.33 36.70 -14.55
CA ALA A 320 6.53 35.26 -14.38
C ALA A 320 7.47 34.94 -13.20
N ASP A 321 8.58 35.68 -13.06
CA ASP A 321 9.54 35.56 -11.95
C ASP A 321 8.88 35.89 -10.59
N LEU A 322 8.03 36.94 -10.55
CA LEU A 322 7.29 37.34 -9.35
C LEU A 322 6.27 36.26 -8.93
N ALA A 323 5.58 35.66 -9.90
CA ALA A 323 4.66 34.56 -9.64
C ALA A 323 5.39 33.27 -9.22
N ALA A 324 6.52 32.94 -9.86
CA ALA A 324 7.35 31.81 -9.51
C ALA A 324 7.95 31.93 -8.09
N ASP A 325 8.43 33.12 -7.71
CA ASP A 325 8.87 33.42 -6.34
C ASP A 325 7.73 33.23 -5.32
N ALA A 326 6.53 33.76 -5.61
CA ALA A 326 5.36 33.60 -4.74
C ALA A 326 4.95 32.12 -4.56
N LEU A 327 4.98 31.33 -5.64
CA LEU A 327 4.72 29.88 -5.61
C LEU A 327 5.82 29.14 -4.82
N SER A 328 7.10 29.50 -4.99
CA SER A 328 8.23 28.86 -4.33
C SER A 328 8.25 29.01 -2.79
N ARG A 329 7.41 29.92 -2.26
CA ARG A 329 7.21 30.21 -0.84
C ARG A 329 6.03 29.45 -0.23
N ILE A 330 5.24 28.69 -0.99
CA ILE A 330 4.15 27.84 -0.48
C ILE A 330 4.73 26.52 0.07
N ARG A 331 5.68 26.62 0.99
CA ARG A 331 6.41 25.46 1.54
C ARG A 331 5.83 24.96 2.84
N LEU A 332 5.84 23.65 3.01
CA LEU A 332 5.44 22.99 4.24
C LEU A 332 6.67 22.68 5.09
N ALA A 333 6.84 23.45 6.17
CA ALA A 333 7.96 23.33 7.09
C ALA A 333 7.49 22.71 8.42
N PRO A 334 7.58 21.38 8.62
CA PRO A 334 7.41 20.77 9.93
C PRO A 334 8.53 21.21 10.88
N SER A 335 8.21 21.36 12.16
CA SER A 335 9.18 21.70 13.19
C SER A 335 8.82 20.98 14.51
N PRO A 336 9.61 19.99 14.96
CA PRO A 336 10.80 19.43 14.29
C PRO A 336 10.49 18.69 12.98
N ASP A 337 11.49 18.64 12.09
CA ASP A 337 11.60 17.76 10.92
C ASP A 337 12.29 16.42 11.24
N HIS A 338 12.91 16.31 12.42
CA HIS A 338 13.48 15.08 12.94
C HIS A 338 13.07 14.86 14.41
N LEU A 339 12.56 13.66 14.72
CA LEU A 339 12.02 13.29 16.02
C LEU A 339 12.79 12.12 16.64
N ASP A 340 13.65 12.42 17.62
CA ASP A 340 14.26 11.43 18.50
C ASP A 340 13.35 11.17 19.72
N PHE A 341 12.91 9.93 19.89
CA PHE A 341 12.18 9.44 21.07
C PHE A 341 13.11 8.83 22.13
N GLY A 342 14.38 8.58 21.81
CA GLY A 342 15.37 8.00 22.69
C GLY A 342 15.05 6.56 23.08
N ARG A 343 15.41 6.20 24.32
CA ARG A 343 15.19 4.86 24.88
C ARG A 343 13.80 4.73 25.49
N VAL A 344 13.02 3.79 24.97
CA VAL A 344 11.61 3.58 25.36
C VAL A 344 11.43 2.15 25.87
N PRO A 345 11.01 1.92 27.13
CA PRO A 345 10.78 0.57 27.62
C PRO A 345 9.61 -0.11 26.90
N ARG A 346 9.79 -1.38 26.51
CA ARG A 346 8.75 -2.23 25.91
C ARG A 346 7.49 -2.25 26.78
N GLY A 347 6.33 -1.93 26.20
CA GLY A 347 5.05 -1.92 26.91
C GLY A 347 4.85 -0.73 27.86
N SER A 348 5.73 0.27 27.82
CA SER A 348 5.44 1.58 28.43
C SER A 348 4.35 2.32 27.64
N ASN A 349 3.67 3.24 28.31
CA ASN A 349 2.64 4.09 27.69
C ASN A 349 3.29 4.86 26.52
N PRO A 350 2.74 4.81 25.29
CA PRO A 350 3.48 5.22 24.09
C PRO A 350 3.90 6.69 24.19
N PRO A 351 5.21 6.99 24.04
CA PRO A 351 5.69 8.36 24.16
C PRO A 351 5.14 9.21 23.02
N LYS A 352 4.82 10.47 23.31
CA LYS A 352 4.36 11.48 22.35
C LYS A 352 5.44 12.52 22.07
N ARG A 353 5.56 12.95 20.82
CA ARG A 353 6.29 14.16 20.40
C ARG A 353 5.40 15.03 19.53
N SER A 354 5.32 16.33 19.81
CA SER A 354 4.53 17.26 19.00
C SER A 354 5.36 17.86 17.87
N VAL A 355 4.76 18.00 16.68
CA VAL A 355 5.32 18.72 15.53
C VAL A 355 4.40 19.87 15.18
N THR A 356 4.96 21.07 15.01
CA THR A 356 4.24 22.24 14.51
C THR A 356 4.40 22.34 13.00
N LEU A 357 3.31 22.54 12.27
CA LEU A 357 3.34 22.75 10.82
C LEU A 357 3.42 24.26 10.52
N GLN A 358 4.52 24.70 9.92
CA GLN A 358 4.73 26.09 9.49
C GLN A 358 4.56 26.23 7.97
N GLY A 359 4.26 27.45 7.54
CA GLY A 359 3.91 27.80 6.15
C GLY A 359 2.60 28.59 6.05
N PRO A 360 2.22 29.09 4.86
CA PRO A 360 0.91 29.69 4.64
C PRO A 360 -0.24 28.69 4.90
N PRO A 361 -1.50 29.14 5.06
CA PRO A 361 -2.64 28.25 5.27
C PRO A 361 -2.73 27.10 4.26
N LEU A 362 -2.50 27.40 2.97
CA LEU A 362 -2.54 26.42 1.88
C LEU A 362 -1.44 25.35 1.97
N ALA A 363 -0.23 25.70 2.45
CA ALA A 363 0.86 24.73 2.61
C ALA A 363 0.62 23.77 3.79
N ARG A 364 -0.06 24.26 4.84
CA ARG A 364 -0.38 23.49 6.06
C ARG A 364 -1.63 22.61 5.91
N HIS A 365 -2.34 22.72 4.79
CA HIS A 365 -3.39 21.76 4.42
C HIS A 365 -2.74 20.54 3.78
N CYS A 366 -2.37 19.57 4.62
CA CYS A 366 -1.65 18.36 4.21
C CYS A 366 -2.14 17.10 4.93
N VAL A 367 -2.14 15.97 4.23
CA VAL A 367 -2.38 14.65 4.81
C VAL A 367 -1.06 14.04 5.28
N VAL A 368 -1.09 13.35 6.42
CA VAL A 368 0.07 12.63 6.99
C VAL A 368 -0.04 11.16 6.67
N GLN A 369 1.02 10.59 6.10
CA GLN A 369 1.12 9.17 5.79
C GLN A 369 2.36 8.56 6.47
N PRO A 370 2.18 7.80 7.56
CA PRO A 370 3.26 6.98 8.12
C PRO A 370 3.76 5.95 7.11
N ARG A 371 5.08 5.70 7.08
CA ARG A 371 5.70 4.70 6.21
C ARG A 371 6.01 3.37 6.89
N GLN A 372 5.71 3.26 8.19
CA GLN A 372 5.96 2.07 9.00
C GLN A 372 4.79 1.87 10.00
N PRO A 373 4.33 0.62 10.24
CA PRO A 373 3.11 0.35 11.02
C PRO A 373 3.22 0.66 12.53
N TRP A 374 4.45 0.84 13.04
CA TRP A 374 4.71 1.24 14.42
C TRP A 374 4.61 2.77 14.65
N LEU A 375 4.49 3.57 13.58
CA LEU A 375 4.25 5.01 13.66
C LEU A 375 2.74 5.29 13.63
N ARG A 376 2.24 6.03 14.63
CA ARG A 376 0.87 6.57 14.66
C ARG A 376 0.91 8.08 14.88
N VAL A 377 -0.11 8.79 14.40
CA VAL A 377 -0.16 10.26 14.42
C VAL A 377 -1.57 10.74 14.77
N ASP A 378 -1.69 11.49 15.86
CA ASP A 378 -2.92 12.19 16.26
C ASP A 378 -2.89 13.65 15.72
N PRO A 379 -4.01 14.21 15.24
CA PRO A 379 -4.07 15.61 14.81
C PRO A 379 -4.10 16.57 16.01
N ALA A 380 -3.30 17.65 15.95
CA ALA A 380 -3.18 18.66 16.99
C ALA A 380 -3.49 20.08 16.49
N ARG A 381 -3.80 21.02 17.41
CA ARG A 381 -4.27 22.39 17.09
C ARG A 381 -3.33 23.23 16.21
N SER A 382 -2.04 22.88 16.14
CA SER A 382 -1.01 23.57 15.36
C SER A 382 -0.15 22.63 14.51
N GLY A 383 -0.59 21.38 14.32
CA GLY A 383 0.17 20.33 13.67
C GLY A 383 -0.22 18.95 14.15
N LEU A 384 0.74 18.19 14.69
CA LEU A 384 0.64 16.74 14.89
C LEU A 384 1.16 16.32 16.27
N GLU A 385 0.63 15.26 16.85
CA GLU A 385 1.34 14.45 17.85
C GLU A 385 1.75 13.12 17.22
N VAL A 386 3.03 12.76 17.34
CA VAL A 386 3.63 11.55 16.78
C VAL A 386 3.90 10.55 17.90
N HIS A 387 3.59 9.29 17.62
CA HIS A 387 3.58 8.16 18.56
C HIS A 387 4.41 7.00 18.01
N VAL A 388 5.00 6.23 18.92
CA VAL A 388 5.80 5.04 18.62
C VAL A 388 5.21 3.83 19.36
N ASP A 389 4.87 2.77 18.62
CA ASP A 389 4.53 1.46 19.19
C ASP A 389 5.78 0.80 19.78
N THR A 390 5.65 0.29 21.01
CA THR A 390 6.72 -0.32 21.80
C THR A 390 6.58 -1.84 21.91
N ALA A 391 5.70 -2.48 21.12
CA ALA A 391 5.45 -3.93 21.17
C ALA A 391 6.69 -4.79 20.86
N ALA A 392 7.58 -4.32 19.97
CA ALA A 392 8.80 -5.00 19.55
C ALA A 392 10.06 -4.24 20.02
N THR A 393 11.04 -4.98 20.56
CA THR A 393 12.31 -4.41 21.04
C THR A 393 13.35 -4.28 19.93
N GLY A 394 14.11 -3.17 19.95
CA GLY A 394 15.18 -2.88 19.00
C GLY A 394 15.18 -1.41 18.56
N PRO A 395 16.12 -1.01 17.70
CA PRO A 395 16.11 0.32 17.09
C PRO A 395 15.03 0.41 15.99
N LEU A 396 14.28 1.50 16.00
CA LEU A 396 13.23 1.84 15.04
C LEU A 396 13.65 3.11 14.29
N PHE A 397 13.57 3.06 12.95
CA PHE A 397 13.86 4.16 12.04
C PHE A 397 12.72 4.26 11.02
N GLY A 398 12.10 5.43 10.89
CA GLY A 398 10.92 5.60 10.05
C GLY A 398 10.66 7.03 9.60
N ASP A 399 9.65 7.17 8.74
CA ASP A 399 9.32 8.42 8.05
C ASP A 399 7.81 8.68 8.13
N LEU A 400 7.43 9.93 8.42
CA LEU A 400 6.09 10.45 8.17
C LEU A 400 6.15 11.33 6.92
N VAL A 401 5.46 10.95 5.85
CA VAL A 401 5.35 11.78 4.65
C VAL A 401 4.15 12.71 4.81
N LEU A 402 4.39 14.01 4.69
CA LEU A 402 3.38 15.06 4.65
C LEU A 402 3.10 15.43 3.19
N ARG A 403 1.85 15.27 2.76
CA ARG A 403 1.41 15.55 1.39
C ARG A 403 0.49 16.77 1.39
N GLY A 404 1.01 17.92 1.00
CA GLY A 404 0.23 19.16 0.82
C GLY A 404 -0.20 19.38 -0.63
N VAL A 405 -1.03 20.40 -0.85
CA VAL A 405 -1.50 20.80 -2.20
C VAL A 405 -0.38 21.39 -3.08
N ALA A 406 0.69 21.89 -2.45
CA ALA A 406 1.75 22.64 -3.11
C ALA A 406 3.18 22.11 -2.86
N ASP A 407 3.38 21.24 -1.86
CA ASP A 407 4.71 20.76 -1.43
C ASP A 407 4.57 19.37 -0.76
N GLU A 408 5.56 18.50 -0.92
CA GLU A 408 5.72 17.27 -0.10
C GLU A 408 6.86 17.48 0.89
N SER A 409 6.68 17.04 2.13
CA SER A 409 7.67 17.18 3.21
C SER A 409 7.77 15.88 4.01
N VAL A 410 8.87 15.66 4.72
CA VAL A 410 9.11 14.42 5.48
C VAL A 410 9.57 14.75 6.90
N ILE A 411 9.00 14.06 7.88
CA ILE A 411 9.51 14.03 9.26
C ILE A 411 10.19 12.69 9.48
N HIS A 412 11.48 12.70 9.80
CA HIS A 412 12.22 11.49 10.18
C HIS A 412 11.99 11.17 11.66
N VAL A 413 11.86 9.88 12.00
CA VAL A 413 11.55 9.43 13.36
C VAL A 413 12.47 8.28 13.79
N GLU A 414 13.09 8.42 14.96
CA GLU A 414 14.00 7.43 15.55
C GLU A 414 13.64 7.09 17.00
N ALA A 415 13.79 5.81 17.38
CA ALA A 415 13.60 5.31 18.75
C ALA A 415 14.44 4.05 19.02
N GLU A 416 14.76 3.79 20.29
CA GLU A 416 15.35 2.51 20.74
C GLU A 416 14.42 1.86 21.77
N VAL A 417 13.63 0.86 21.34
CA VAL A 417 12.74 0.13 22.25
C VAL A 417 13.54 -0.89 23.04
N THR A 418 13.85 -0.58 24.29
CA THR A 418 14.58 -1.47 25.19
C THR A 418 13.64 -2.53 25.79
N PRO A 419 14.15 -3.69 26.23
CA PRO A 419 13.37 -4.58 27.11
C PRO A 419 12.77 -3.80 28.29
N ALA A 420 11.61 -4.25 28.77
CA ALA A 420 11.11 -3.80 30.05
C ALA A 420 12.14 -4.16 31.14
N ALA A 421 12.36 -3.27 32.10
CA ALA A 421 13.18 -3.62 33.26
C ALA A 421 12.45 -4.71 34.06
N GLU A 422 13.13 -5.82 34.33
CA GLU A 422 12.68 -6.73 35.38
C GLU A 422 12.70 -5.97 36.72
N ASP A 423 11.68 -6.16 37.55
CA ASP A 423 11.63 -5.56 38.88
C ASP A 423 12.83 -6.02 39.71
N GLY A 424 13.82 -5.14 39.85
CA GLY A 424 15.01 -5.39 40.67
C GLY A 424 14.59 -5.71 42.11
N PRO A 425 15.23 -6.71 42.76
CA PRO A 425 14.75 -7.26 44.02
C PRO A 425 14.57 -6.17 45.07
N THR A 426 13.42 -6.21 45.75
CA THR A 426 12.97 -5.20 46.71
C THR A 426 14.05 -4.92 47.76
N LYS A 427 14.46 -3.65 47.82
CA LYS A 427 15.42 -3.14 48.79
C LYS A 427 14.89 -3.41 50.21
N PRO A 428 15.66 -4.08 51.09
CA PRO A 428 15.20 -4.35 52.47
C PRO A 428 14.87 -3.07 53.23
N GLU A 429 13.86 -3.14 54.10
CA GLU A 429 13.53 -2.08 55.05
C GLU A 429 14.68 -1.86 56.07
N PRO A 430 14.84 -0.64 56.61
CA PRO A 430 15.84 -0.37 57.63
C PRO A 430 15.41 -0.91 59.01
N ASP A 431 16.22 -1.78 59.60
CA ASP A 431 16.03 -2.31 60.95
C ASP A 431 15.92 -1.22 62.03
N VAL A 432 15.06 -1.47 63.02
CA VAL A 432 14.88 -0.60 64.20
C VAL A 432 15.99 -0.86 65.22
N PRO A 433 16.58 0.17 65.88
CA PRO A 433 17.67 -0.03 66.83
C PRO A 433 17.28 -0.83 68.09
N ASN A 434 18.14 -1.78 68.48
CA ASN A 434 18.08 -2.52 69.75
C ASN A 434 18.99 -1.90 70.81
N ASP A 435 18.67 -2.12 72.10
CA ASP A 435 19.48 -1.70 73.26
C ASP A 435 19.14 -2.61 74.49
N PRO A 436 20.04 -2.83 75.47
CA PRO A 436 21.41 -3.33 75.30
C PRO A 436 21.79 -4.58 76.15
N PRO A 437 22.82 -5.37 75.74
CA PRO A 437 23.31 -6.55 76.47
C PRO A 437 24.69 -6.40 77.17
N PRO A 438 24.87 -6.96 78.38
CA PRO A 438 26.11 -7.67 78.76
C PRO A 438 25.82 -8.91 79.66
N PRO A 439 26.81 -9.67 80.21
CA PRO A 439 28.28 -9.71 80.02
C PRO A 439 28.79 -11.15 79.63
N LYS A 440 30.08 -11.58 79.51
CA LYS A 440 31.47 -11.14 79.83
C LYS A 440 32.45 -12.14 79.10
N PRO A 441 33.81 -12.03 79.09
CA PRO A 441 34.72 -10.95 78.68
C PRO A 441 35.93 -11.37 77.78
N ARG A 442 36.67 -10.37 77.22
CA ARG A 442 38.14 -10.20 76.93
C ARG A 442 39.09 -11.42 76.71
N ALA A 443 40.21 -11.35 75.94
CA ALA A 443 41.07 -10.22 75.51
C ALA A 443 41.82 -10.52 74.17
N GLN A 444 42.19 -9.54 73.32
CA GLN A 444 43.53 -8.87 73.15
C GLN A 444 44.73 -9.75 72.74
N ASP A 445 45.72 -9.32 71.92
CA ASP A 445 45.87 -8.23 70.92
C ASP A 445 47.08 -8.54 69.98
N LYS A 446 47.36 -7.70 68.97
CA LYS A 446 48.31 -7.89 67.86
C LYS A 446 49.80 -7.85 68.25
N ARG A 447 50.68 -8.42 67.38
CA ARG A 447 51.78 -7.66 66.72
C ARG A 447 52.41 -8.34 65.48
N ARG A 448 53.21 -7.57 64.73
CA ARG A 448 53.83 -7.88 63.42
C ARG A 448 55.32 -8.21 63.55
N THR A 449 55.87 -8.94 62.57
CA THR A 449 57.27 -8.79 62.10
C THR A 449 57.34 -8.97 60.57
N VAL A 450 58.38 -8.48 59.90
CA VAL A 450 58.57 -8.44 58.42
C VAL A 450 60.05 -8.69 58.07
N VAL A 451 60.36 -9.42 56.99
CA VAL A 451 61.70 -9.54 56.36
C VAL A 451 61.57 -9.73 54.82
N MET A 452 62.61 -9.42 54.03
CA MET A 452 62.71 -9.42 52.55
C MET A 452 63.99 -10.19 52.09
N GLU A 453 64.33 -10.49 50.83
CA GLU A 453 63.73 -10.20 49.50
C GLU A 453 63.79 -11.49 48.60
N PRO A 454 64.45 -11.68 47.43
CA PRO A 454 65.04 -10.83 46.35
C PRO A 454 64.44 -11.08 44.93
N PRO A 455 64.85 -10.34 43.85
CA PRO A 455 64.11 -10.31 42.57
C PRO A 455 64.72 -11.11 41.40
N ARG A 456 63.91 -11.41 40.36
CA ARG A 456 64.34 -11.87 39.01
C ARG A 456 63.42 -11.35 37.90
N ILE A 457 63.95 -11.30 36.67
CA ILE A 457 63.31 -10.74 35.44
C ILE A 457 62.87 -11.88 34.47
N PRO A 458 62.24 -11.65 33.29
CA PRO A 458 60.98 -12.33 32.93
C PRO A 458 61.13 -13.48 31.91
N SER A 459 60.05 -14.24 31.72
CA SER A 459 59.92 -15.31 30.71
C SER A 459 58.69 -15.13 29.81
N LYS A 460 58.72 -15.78 28.63
CA LYS A 460 57.85 -15.50 27.47
C LYS A 460 56.40 -16.01 27.63
N PRO A 461 55.44 -15.49 26.83
CA PRO A 461 54.04 -15.94 26.85
C PRO A 461 53.89 -17.42 26.51
N LYS A 462 52.86 -18.06 27.07
CA LYS A 462 52.38 -19.37 26.62
C LYS A 462 51.27 -19.21 25.58
N GLU A 463 51.36 -20.01 24.53
CA GLU A 463 50.45 -20.02 23.39
C GLU A 463 49.10 -20.69 23.75
N PRO A 464 47.95 -20.15 23.33
CA PRO A 464 46.65 -20.78 23.52
C PRO A 464 46.49 -22.03 22.62
N PRO A 465 45.57 -22.97 22.97
CA PRO A 465 45.36 -24.19 22.19
C PRO A 465 44.81 -23.92 20.78
N ARG A 466 45.06 -24.86 19.87
CA ARG A 466 44.90 -24.74 18.42
C ARG A 466 43.47 -24.45 17.96
N THR A 467 43.34 -23.66 16.89
CA THR A 467 42.11 -23.49 16.13
C THR A 467 41.68 -24.78 15.43
N THR A 468 40.37 -25.03 15.38
CA THR A 468 39.75 -26.03 14.49
C THR A 468 39.40 -25.39 13.14
N GLU A 469 40.35 -24.68 12.53
CA GLU A 469 40.20 -24.00 11.23
C GLU A 469 40.33 -24.96 10.03
N GLU A 470 39.69 -26.14 10.11
CA GLU A 470 39.80 -27.17 9.06
C GLU A 470 38.46 -27.86 8.74
N GLN A 471 37.35 -27.10 8.79
CA GLN A 471 36.09 -27.52 8.16
C GLN A 471 35.25 -26.42 7.49
N GLU A 472 35.51 -25.13 7.74
CA GLU A 472 34.90 -24.00 7.00
C GLU A 472 35.90 -23.30 6.06
N ARG A 473 36.36 -23.98 5.00
CA ARG A 473 37.25 -23.35 4.01
C ARG A 473 36.89 -23.55 2.53
N THR A 474 35.64 -23.90 2.23
CA THR A 474 35.13 -24.01 0.85
C THR A 474 33.71 -23.49 0.66
N ASP A 475 33.36 -22.30 1.19
CA ASP A 475 32.45 -21.40 0.44
C ASP A 475 32.48 -19.92 0.89
N ARG A 476 33.62 -19.24 0.74
CA ARG A 476 33.65 -17.76 0.84
C ARG A 476 33.08 -17.15 -0.46
N LYS A 477 31.77 -17.36 -0.69
CA LYS A 477 31.06 -17.02 -1.93
C LYS A 477 31.35 -15.60 -2.38
N THR A 478 32.11 -15.47 -3.47
CA THR A 478 32.32 -14.19 -4.16
C THR A 478 30.95 -13.64 -4.56
N PRO A 479 30.57 -12.41 -4.15
CA PRO A 479 29.23 -11.90 -4.42
C PRO A 479 28.95 -11.88 -5.93
N SER A 480 27.80 -12.41 -6.33
CA SER A 480 27.49 -12.61 -7.73
C SER A 480 27.46 -11.26 -8.46
N ARG A 481 28.04 -11.24 -9.66
CA ARG A 481 28.02 -10.07 -10.57
C ARG A 481 27.05 -10.25 -11.73
N ARG A 482 26.31 -11.36 -11.81
CA ARG A 482 25.44 -11.68 -12.96
C ARG A 482 24.28 -10.70 -13.10
N ALA A 483 23.39 -10.60 -12.10
CA ALA A 483 22.26 -9.67 -12.12
C ALA A 483 22.66 -8.19 -12.38
N PRO A 484 23.66 -7.59 -11.70
CA PRO A 484 24.04 -6.20 -11.99
C PRO A 484 24.73 -6.02 -13.37
N ALA A 485 25.45 -7.03 -13.88
CA ALA A 485 25.99 -6.97 -15.25
C ALA A 485 24.88 -7.05 -16.31
N LEU A 486 23.88 -7.92 -16.10
CA LEU A 486 22.69 -8.01 -16.96
C LEU A 486 21.87 -6.71 -16.92
N ALA A 487 21.71 -6.10 -15.74
CA ALA A 487 21.03 -4.81 -15.61
C ALA A 487 21.79 -3.66 -16.32
N GLY A 488 23.12 -3.67 -16.28
CA GLY A 488 23.95 -2.75 -17.07
C GLY A 488 23.81 -2.97 -18.57
N ALA A 489 23.77 -4.22 -19.03
CA ALA A 489 23.54 -4.56 -20.43
C ALA A 489 22.13 -4.15 -20.91
N ALA A 490 21.10 -4.36 -20.09
CA ALA A 490 19.73 -3.91 -20.37
C ALA A 490 19.66 -2.37 -20.51
N LEU A 491 20.35 -1.61 -19.65
CA LEU A 491 20.41 -0.15 -19.77
C LEU A 491 21.16 0.29 -21.03
N ALA A 492 22.29 -0.34 -21.35
CA ALA A 492 23.04 -0.05 -22.58
C ALA A 492 22.17 -0.27 -23.84
N LEU A 493 21.45 -1.40 -23.91
CA LEU A 493 20.52 -1.70 -25.01
C LEU A 493 19.36 -0.70 -25.08
N ALA A 494 18.80 -0.26 -23.95
CA ALA A 494 17.74 0.74 -23.92
C ALA A 494 18.21 2.12 -24.41
N VAL A 495 19.46 2.51 -24.09
CA VAL A 495 20.09 3.72 -24.61
C VAL A 495 20.38 3.59 -26.11
N THR A 496 20.82 2.41 -26.59
CA THR A 496 20.96 2.15 -28.03
C THR A 496 19.62 2.26 -28.75
N ALA A 497 18.53 1.71 -28.20
CA ALA A 497 17.20 1.82 -28.79
C ALA A 497 16.77 3.28 -28.93
N LEU A 498 16.92 4.09 -27.87
CA LEU A 498 16.58 5.51 -27.91
C LEU A 498 17.43 6.29 -28.94
N ALA A 499 18.73 6.02 -29.03
CA ALA A 499 19.59 6.65 -30.03
C ALA A 499 19.17 6.31 -31.47
N MET A 500 18.78 5.05 -31.73
CA MET A 500 18.32 4.61 -33.04
C MET A 500 16.91 5.15 -33.38
N LEU A 501 16.04 5.35 -32.39
CA LEU A 501 14.77 6.07 -32.58
C LEU A 501 15.02 7.52 -33.00
N VAL A 502 15.92 8.25 -32.32
CA VAL A 502 16.28 9.63 -32.69
C VAL A 502 16.84 9.68 -34.12
N MET A 503 17.71 8.73 -34.49
CA MET A 503 18.25 8.62 -35.85
C MET A 503 17.17 8.30 -36.91
N THR A 504 16.16 7.50 -36.54
CA THR A 504 14.97 7.24 -37.38
C THR A 504 14.15 8.51 -37.58
N ILE A 505 13.86 9.24 -36.51
CA ILE A 505 13.08 10.49 -36.56
C ILE A 505 13.81 11.55 -37.41
N GLN A 506 15.13 11.71 -37.23
CA GLN A 506 15.93 12.63 -38.04
C GLN A 506 15.84 12.30 -39.54
N ARG A 507 15.98 11.01 -39.92
CA ARG A 507 15.84 10.57 -41.32
C ARG A 507 14.41 10.73 -41.86
N GLY A 508 13.40 10.44 -41.04
CA GLY A 508 11.99 10.68 -41.40
C GLY A 508 11.69 12.15 -41.67
N VAL A 509 12.22 13.07 -40.84
CA VAL A 509 12.07 14.52 -41.05
C VAL A 509 12.76 14.97 -42.35
N VAL A 510 13.99 14.51 -42.62
CA VAL A 510 14.71 14.90 -43.86
C VAL A 510 14.02 14.33 -45.11
N ALA A 511 13.42 13.13 -45.06
CA ALA A 511 12.58 12.60 -46.14
C ALA A 511 11.29 13.41 -46.36
N VAL A 512 10.60 13.81 -45.28
CA VAL A 512 9.39 14.66 -45.37
C VAL A 512 9.71 16.05 -45.92
N VAL A 513 10.86 16.64 -45.57
CA VAL A 513 11.31 17.93 -46.13
C VAL A 513 11.69 17.79 -47.60
N ALA A 514 12.46 16.76 -47.99
CA ALA A 514 12.80 16.51 -49.39
C ALA A 514 11.55 16.34 -50.27
N ARG A 515 10.53 15.63 -49.77
CA ARG A 515 9.22 15.52 -50.44
C ARG A 515 8.55 16.88 -50.64
N ALA A 516 8.59 17.75 -49.64
CA ALA A 516 7.96 19.07 -49.71
C ALA A 516 8.59 19.95 -50.82
N ASP A 517 9.91 19.84 -51.01
CA ASP A 517 10.63 20.52 -52.09
C ASP A 517 10.41 19.86 -53.47
N ALA A 518 10.20 18.54 -53.54
CA ALA A 518 10.00 17.78 -54.78
C ALA A 518 8.57 17.89 -55.37
N GLY A 519 7.57 18.22 -54.55
CA GLY A 519 6.18 18.42 -54.98
C GLY A 519 5.43 17.12 -55.33
N VAL A 520 4.40 17.25 -56.18
CA VAL A 520 3.34 16.23 -56.37
C VAL A 520 3.84 14.91 -56.99
N TYR A 521 5.04 14.88 -57.58
CA TYR A 521 5.61 13.71 -58.26
C TYR A 521 6.54 12.83 -57.41
N GLY A 522 6.88 13.24 -56.18
CA GLY A 522 7.72 12.43 -55.27
C GLY A 522 6.94 11.29 -54.59
N ASN A 523 7.60 10.15 -54.36
CA ASN A 523 7.07 9.04 -53.58
C ASN A 523 7.76 8.98 -52.20
N VAL A 524 6.97 9.03 -51.12
CA VAL A 524 7.47 8.93 -49.73
C VAL A 524 8.26 7.64 -49.51
N GLU A 525 7.81 6.56 -50.13
CA GLU A 525 8.40 5.24 -49.92
C GLU A 525 9.85 5.16 -50.47
N ASP A 526 10.10 5.79 -51.62
CA ASP A 526 11.42 5.84 -52.24
C ASP A 526 12.35 6.79 -51.46
N ASP A 527 11.88 7.98 -51.07
CA ASP A 527 12.63 8.93 -50.24
C ASP A 527 13.06 8.31 -48.89
N ILE A 528 12.15 7.58 -48.22
CA ILE A 528 12.45 6.92 -46.93
C ILE A 528 13.34 5.68 -47.11
N ARG A 529 13.24 4.97 -48.24
CA ARG A 529 14.16 3.87 -48.59
C ARG A 529 15.57 4.38 -48.87
N GLU A 530 15.73 5.43 -49.69
CA GLU A 530 17.05 6.02 -50.00
C GLU A 530 17.73 6.60 -48.76
N GLN A 531 16.98 7.33 -47.92
CA GLN A 531 17.51 7.86 -46.65
C GLN A 531 17.65 6.78 -45.56
N GLY A 532 17.11 5.58 -45.79
CA GLY A 532 17.32 4.38 -44.98
C GLY A 532 16.83 4.53 -43.54
N ALA A 533 15.62 5.04 -43.30
CA ALA A 533 15.07 5.17 -41.95
C ALA A 533 14.60 3.81 -41.36
N LEU A 534 14.30 2.83 -42.22
CA LEU A 534 13.86 1.48 -41.80
C LEU A 534 14.92 0.71 -40.99
N THR A 535 16.21 0.82 -41.36
CA THR A 535 17.28 0.10 -40.65
C THR A 535 17.42 0.52 -39.18
N PRO A 536 17.53 1.82 -38.82
CA PRO A 536 17.54 2.22 -37.42
C PRO A 536 16.21 1.95 -36.71
N LEU A 537 15.07 1.97 -37.42
CA LEU A 537 13.78 1.61 -36.83
C LEU A 537 13.74 0.14 -36.39
N ILE A 538 14.16 -0.79 -37.25
CA ILE A 538 14.23 -2.22 -36.94
C ILE A 538 15.21 -2.48 -35.79
N VAL A 539 16.38 -1.82 -35.80
CA VAL A 539 17.37 -1.95 -34.69
C VAL A 539 16.81 -1.39 -33.39
N CYS A 540 16.05 -0.28 -33.40
CA CYS A 540 15.36 0.24 -32.22
C CYS A 540 14.37 -0.78 -31.64
N LEU A 541 13.52 -1.37 -32.49
CA LEU A 541 12.55 -2.38 -32.06
C LEU A 541 13.23 -3.61 -31.43
N ILE A 542 14.28 -4.13 -32.07
CA ILE A 542 15.03 -5.29 -31.57
C ILE A 542 15.76 -4.94 -30.26
N THR A 543 16.52 -3.85 -30.21
CA THR A 543 17.31 -3.49 -29.01
C THR A 543 16.42 -3.11 -27.82
N GLY A 544 15.29 -2.44 -28.04
CA GLY A 544 14.31 -2.14 -27.00
C GLY A 544 13.65 -3.41 -26.43
N ALA A 545 13.26 -4.36 -27.29
CA ALA A 545 12.67 -5.62 -26.85
C ALA A 545 13.69 -6.47 -26.06
N VAL A 546 14.93 -6.59 -26.55
CA VAL A 546 15.99 -7.33 -25.85
C VAL A 546 16.37 -6.63 -24.53
N ALA A 547 16.36 -5.30 -24.45
CA ALA A 547 16.57 -4.57 -23.19
C ALA A 547 15.55 -4.96 -22.11
N LEU A 548 14.27 -5.10 -22.47
CA LEU A 548 13.22 -5.52 -21.55
C LEU A 548 13.38 -6.98 -21.11
N VAL A 549 13.70 -7.90 -22.03
CA VAL A 549 13.93 -9.32 -21.72
C VAL A 549 15.15 -9.50 -20.81
N VAL A 550 16.28 -8.85 -21.11
CA VAL A 550 17.49 -8.90 -20.29
C VAL A 550 17.26 -8.23 -18.93
N GLY A 551 16.49 -7.13 -18.88
CA GLY A 551 16.11 -6.47 -17.63
C GLY A 551 15.20 -7.32 -16.74
N ALA A 552 14.26 -8.08 -17.33
CA ALA A 552 13.42 -9.03 -16.61
C ALA A 552 14.26 -10.21 -16.07
N PHE A 553 15.16 -10.76 -16.88
CA PHE A 553 16.06 -11.85 -16.46
C PHE A 553 17.04 -11.40 -15.36
N ALA A 554 17.52 -10.15 -15.39
CA ALA A 554 18.34 -9.56 -14.33
C ALA A 554 17.60 -9.46 -12.98
N ARG A 555 16.30 -9.16 -12.99
CA ARG A 555 15.46 -9.18 -11.78
C ARG A 555 15.23 -10.61 -11.30
N HIS A 556 14.85 -11.52 -12.21
CA HIS A 556 14.59 -12.91 -11.86
C HIS A 556 15.81 -13.62 -11.23
N ASP A 557 17.03 -13.42 -11.76
CA ASP A 557 18.25 -13.99 -11.15
C ASP A 557 18.62 -13.34 -9.80
N LEU A 558 18.28 -12.06 -9.61
CA LEU A 558 18.45 -11.35 -8.33
C LEU A 558 17.50 -11.92 -7.26
N ASP A 559 16.22 -12.07 -7.59
CA ASP A 559 15.19 -12.55 -6.68
C ASP A 559 15.40 -14.03 -6.34
N ALA A 560 15.66 -14.87 -7.35
CA ALA A 560 15.90 -16.31 -7.20
C ALA A 560 17.22 -16.67 -6.51
N ARG A 561 18.15 -15.73 -6.32
CA ARG A 561 19.42 -15.94 -5.61
C ARG A 561 19.74 -14.84 -4.62
N ARG A 562 18.73 -14.25 -3.97
CA ARG A 562 18.84 -13.03 -3.13
C ARG A 562 20.00 -13.04 -2.13
N GLU A 563 20.31 -14.19 -1.54
CA GLU A 563 21.43 -14.43 -0.62
C GLU A 563 22.84 -14.19 -1.20
N HIS A 564 22.99 -14.30 -2.53
CA HIS A 564 24.28 -14.22 -3.24
C HIS A 564 24.64 -12.78 -3.66
N TYR A 565 23.81 -11.80 -3.32
CA TYR A 565 23.90 -10.40 -3.73
C TYR A 565 23.92 -9.46 -2.51
N THR A 566 24.82 -8.48 -2.51
CA THR A 566 24.85 -7.46 -1.45
C THR A 566 23.70 -6.46 -1.61
N ARG A 567 23.23 -5.84 -0.51
CA ARG A 567 22.15 -4.82 -0.56
C ARG A 567 22.43 -3.70 -1.60
N ARG A 568 23.70 -3.29 -1.74
CA ARG A 568 24.13 -2.29 -2.75
C ARG A 568 24.05 -2.81 -4.18
N ALA A 569 24.40 -4.09 -4.42
CA ALA A 569 24.25 -4.71 -5.74
C ALA A 569 22.78 -4.93 -6.11
N ALA A 570 21.95 -5.35 -5.16
CA ALA A 570 20.50 -5.50 -5.35
C ALA A 570 19.82 -4.17 -5.70
N SER A 571 20.03 -3.13 -4.86
CA SER A 571 19.51 -1.78 -5.08
C SER A 571 19.93 -1.21 -6.45
N GLY A 572 21.21 -1.34 -6.81
CA GLY A 572 21.74 -0.93 -8.12
C GLY A 572 21.11 -1.71 -9.29
N THR A 573 20.83 -3.00 -9.12
CA THR A 573 20.17 -3.83 -10.14
C THR A 573 18.72 -3.37 -10.35
N HIS A 574 17.98 -3.05 -9.28
CA HIS A 574 16.62 -2.50 -9.40
C HIS A 574 16.60 -1.13 -10.07
N THR A 575 17.51 -0.20 -9.70
CA THR A 575 17.60 1.12 -10.35
C THR A 575 17.96 1.00 -11.84
N LEU A 576 19.03 0.30 -12.18
CA LEU A 576 19.46 0.11 -13.58
C LEU A 576 18.35 -0.50 -14.44
N THR A 577 17.68 -1.55 -13.97
CA THR A 577 16.56 -2.17 -14.71
C THR A 577 15.31 -1.28 -14.78
N SER A 578 15.06 -0.41 -13.80
CA SER A 578 13.92 0.52 -13.86
C SER A 578 14.18 1.65 -14.85
N VAL A 579 15.40 2.21 -14.88
CA VAL A 579 15.80 3.21 -15.90
C VAL A 579 15.79 2.57 -17.29
N ALA A 580 16.30 1.35 -17.45
CA ALA A 580 16.24 0.62 -18.71
C ALA A 580 14.78 0.42 -19.20
N LYS A 581 13.84 0.02 -18.31
CA LYS A 581 12.41 -0.08 -18.63
C LYS A 581 11.81 1.28 -19.01
N GLY A 582 12.14 2.33 -18.26
CA GLY A 582 11.67 3.70 -18.49
C GLY A 582 12.14 4.33 -19.81
N LEU A 583 13.30 3.93 -20.32
CA LEU A 583 13.79 4.34 -21.65
C LEU A 583 13.24 3.44 -22.76
N ALA A 584 13.23 2.12 -22.56
CA ALA A 584 12.88 1.16 -23.61
C ALA A 584 11.38 1.17 -23.97
N ILE A 585 10.46 1.35 -23.01
CA ILE A 585 9.01 1.32 -23.31
C ILE A 585 8.57 2.50 -24.18
N PRO A 586 8.90 3.78 -23.86
CA PRO A 586 8.58 4.90 -24.75
C PRO A 586 9.26 4.78 -26.11
N ALA A 587 10.52 4.31 -26.15
CA ALA A 587 11.23 4.10 -27.41
C ALA A 587 10.54 3.06 -28.31
N LEU A 588 10.07 1.95 -27.75
CA LEU A 588 9.30 0.94 -28.47
C LEU A 588 7.94 1.45 -28.96
N ILE A 589 7.20 2.18 -28.12
CA ILE A 589 5.88 2.75 -28.50
C ILE A 589 6.05 3.74 -29.66
N LEU A 590 7.00 4.66 -29.56
CA LEU A 590 7.27 5.64 -30.62
C LEU A 590 7.81 4.99 -31.90
N ALA A 591 8.61 3.92 -31.79
CA ALA A 591 9.05 3.13 -32.95
C ALA A 591 7.87 2.42 -33.62
N VAL A 592 6.97 1.78 -32.87
CA VAL A 592 5.77 1.13 -33.43
C VAL A 592 4.87 2.18 -34.12
N LEU A 593 4.66 3.35 -33.51
CA LEU A 593 3.90 4.44 -34.13
C LEU A 593 4.57 4.97 -35.41
N ALA A 594 5.90 5.11 -35.43
CA ALA A 594 6.64 5.48 -36.64
C ALA A 594 6.54 4.41 -37.75
N GLY A 595 6.54 3.12 -37.38
CA GLY A 595 6.31 2.01 -38.30
C GLY A 595 4.89 1.98 -38.88
N ILE A 596 3.87 2.26 -38.06
CA ILE A 596 2.48 2.40 -38.53
C ILE A 596 2.35 3.62 -39.45
N ALA A 597 2.94 4.76 -39.09
CA ALA A 597 2.94 5.96 -39.94
C ALA A 597 3.66 5.71 -41.29
N TYR A 598 4.73 4.92 -41.31
CA TYR A 598 5.38 4.47 -42.55
C TYR A 598 4.42 3.61 -43.40
N LEU A 599 3.78 2.59 -42.81
CA LEU A 599 2.87 1.68 -43.53
C LEU A 599 1.63 2.40 -44.10
N VAL A 600 1.09 3.38 -43.36
CA VAL A 600 0.00 4.24 -43.85
C VAL A 600 0.48 5.21 -44.94
N GLY A 601 1.75 5.62 -44.89
CA GLY A 601 2.37 6.48 -45.90
C GLY A 601 2.83 5.75 -47.18
N SER A 602 3.05 4.42 -47.13
CA SER A 602 3.55 3.62 -48.26
C SER A 602 2.46 3.05 -49.18
N GLY A 603 1.17 3.32 -48.91
CA GLY A 603 0.08 3.03 -49.84
C GLY A 603 -0.30 1.55 -50.02
N GLU A 604 0.20 0.63 -49.20
CA GLU A 604 -0.21 -0.78 -49.20
C GLU A 604 -1.50 -1.02 -48.37
N TRP A 605 -2.61 -0.36 -48.74
CA TRP A 605 -3.98 -0.65 -48.28
C TRP A 605 -5.02 -0.28 -49.35
#